data_AF-K1TEH0-F1
#
_entry.id   AF-K1TEH0-F1
#
_cell.length_a   1.000
_cell.length_b   1.000
_cell.length_c   1.000
_cell.angle_alpha   90.00
_cell.angle_beta   90.00
_cell.angle_gamma   90.00
#
_symmetry.space_group_name_H-M   'P 1'
#
loop_
_entity.id
_entity.type
_entity.pdbx_description
1 polymer ?
#
loop_
_entity_poly.entity_id
_entity_poly.type
_entity_poly.pdbx_seq_one_letter_code
_entity_poly.pdbx_strand_id
1 'polypeptide(L)' 'DNTDVLYGTVTDVMKGVANDAWTVKDKNGKETLVPVIPSVVVKLDVENKKVYLRPLKGLFSDECAIREDGE' A
#
# COMPACT_ATOMS: atom_id res chain seq x y z
N ASP A 1 3.91 4.78 -15.84
CA ASP A 1 3.73 4.38 -14.43
C ASP A 1 2.25 4.11 -14.21
N ASN A 2 1.88 2.88 -13.84
CA ASN A 2 0.48 2.50 -13.61
C ASN A 2 0.04 3.06 -12.25
N THR A 3 -0.77 4.11 -12.27
CA THR A 3 -1.47 4.65 -11.09
C THR A 3 -2.74 3.87 -10.75
N ASP A 4 -3.11 2.87 -11.57
CA ASP A 4 -4.43 2.21 -11.57
C ASP A 4 -4.48 0.90 -10.75
N VAL A 5 -3.53 0.71 -9.83
CA VAL A 5 -3.47 -0.48 -8.98
C VAL A 5 -3.81 -0.13 -7.53
N LEU A 6 -4.95 -0.62 -7.07
CA LEU A 6 -5.32 -0.59 -5.65
C LEU A 6 -4.75 -1.84 -4.95
N TYR A 7 -3.80 -1.62 -4.05
CA TYR A 7 -3.18 -2.69 -3.25
C TYR A 7 -4.01 -3.07 -2.02
N GLY A 8 -4.91 -2.19 -1.57
CA GLY A 8 -5.75 -2.43 -0.41
C GLY A 8 -5.91 -1.19 0.46
N THR A 9 -6.34 -1.43 1.70
CA THR A 9 -6.61 -0.39 2.68
C THR A 9 -5.63 -0.51 3.84
N VAL A 10 -5.09 0.62 4.30
CA VAL A 10 -4.30 0.66 5.54
C VAL A 10 -5.23 0.38 6.72
N THR A 11 -5.01 -0.73 7.43
CA THR A 11 -5.84 -1.17 8.55
C THR A 11 -5.18 -0.95 9.90
N ASP A 12 -3.85 -0.89 9.95
CA ASP A 12 -3.11 -0.68 11.19
C ASP A 12 -1.81 0.10 10.97
N VAL A 13 -1.36 0.77 12.03
CA VAL A 13 -0.12 1.56 12.05
C VAL A 13 0.76 1.06 13.18
N MET A 14 1.85 0.38 12.82
CA MET A 14 2.87 -0.07 13.75
C MET A 14 3.96 0.98 13.86
N LYS A 15 4.11 1.55 15.05
CA LYS A 15 5.23 2.45 15.35
C LYS A 15 6.44 1.67 15.83
N GLY A 16 7.52 1.75 15.06
CA GLY A 16 8.77 1.08 15.36
C GLY A 16 9.79 2.04 15.99
N VAL A 17 10.89 1.49 16.53
CA VAL A 17 12.03 2.29 17.01
C VAL A 17 12.82 2.91 15.85
N ALA A 18 12.85 2.23 14.69
CA ALA A 18 13.62 2.67 13.51
C ALA A 18 12.72 3.28 12.43
N ASN A 19 11.70 2.55 11.96
CA ASN A 19 10.72 3.05 11.00
C ASN A 19 9.33 2.59 11.41
N ASP A 20 8.34 3.39 11.06
CA ASP A 20 6.95 2.98 11.12
C ASP A 20 6.64 1.99 9.98
N ALA A 21 5.65 1.13 10.21
CA ALA A 21 5.11 0.22 9.22
C ALA A 21 3.58 0.29 9.23
N TRP A 22 2.98 0.13 8.07
CA TRP A 22 1.53 0.05 7.91
C TRP A 22 1.12 -1.36 7.52
N THR A 23 0.03 -1.84 8.11
CA THR A 23 -0.63 -3.05 7.63
C THR A 23 -1.60 -2.66 6.53
N VAL A 24 -1.38 -3.16 5.32
CA VAL A 24 -2.29 -3.00 4.18
C VAL A 24 -3.01 -4.32 3.96
N LYS A 25 -4.35 -4.26 4.02
CA LYS A 25 -5.22 -5.42 3.80
C LYS A 25 -5.85 -5.34 2.41
N ASP A 26 -5.65 -6.39 1.62
CA ASP A 26 -6.26 -6.50 0.29
C ASP A 26 -7.73 -6.98 0.36
N LYS A 27 -8.40 -7.05 -0.79
CA LYS A 27 -9.80 -7.51 -0.89
C LYS A 27 -10.02 -8.96 -0.46
N ASN A 28 -8.99 -9.79 -0.54
CA ASN A 28 -9.01 -11.20 -0.15
C ASN A 28 -8.71 -11.37 1.35
N GLY A 29 -8.41 -10.27 2.04
CA GLY A 29 -8.09 -10.23 3.45
C GLY A 29 -6.63 -10.54 3.78
N LYS A 30 -5.75 -10.66 2.77
CA LYS A 30 -4.32 -10.84 2.99
C LYS A 30 -3.72 -9.53 3.49
N GLU A 31 -2.92 -9.63 4.55
CA GLU A 31 -2.26 -8.51 5.18
C GLU A 31 -0.80 -8.43 4.72
N THR A 32 -0.36 -7.22 4.36
CA THR A 32 0.99 -6.92 3.89
C THR A 32 1.55 -5.77 4.73
N LEU A 33 2.75 -5.96 5.28
CA LEU A 33 3.45 -4.88 5.99
C LEU A 33 4.20 -4.00 4.99
N VAL A 34 3.85 -2.71 5.00
CA VAL A 34 4.45 -1.70 4.14
C VAL A 34 5.33 -0.78 4.99
N PRO A 35 6.64 -0.71 4.73
CA PRO A 35 7.51 0.20 5.48
C PRO A 35 7.24 1.66 5.09
N VAL A 36 7.12 2.52 6.09
CA VAL A 36 6.90 3.95 5.92
C VAL A 36 8.25 4.63 5.73
N ILE A 37 8.79 4.53 4.52
CA ILE A 37 10.06 5.14 4.14
C ILE A 37 9.92 5.95 2.85
N PRO A 38 10.75 7.00 2.63
CA PRO A 38 10.61 7.88 1.47
C PRO A 38 10.71 7.20 0.10
N SER A 39 11.39 6.04 0.01
CA SER A 39 11.50 5.28 -1.22
C SER A 39 10.25 4.45 -1.56
N VAL A 40 9.37 4.23 -0.58
CA VAL A 40 8.15 3.42 -0.70
C VAL A 40 6.92 4.30 -0.71
N VAL A 41 6.79 5.23 0.23
CA VAL A 41 5.66 6.16 0.29
C VAL A 41 6.03 7.42 -0.50
N VAL A 42 5.48 7.54 -1.71
CA VAL A 42 5.86 8.62 -2.64
C VAL A 42 4.94 9.83 -2.56
N LYS A 43 3.68 9.65 -2.15
CA LYS A 43 2.73 10.75 -1.96
C LYS A 43 1.66 10.38 -0.93
N LEU A 44 1.34 11.34 -0.07
CA LEU A 44 0.19 11.29 0.83
C LEU A 44 -0.83 12.35 0.40
N ASP A 45 -2.04 11.90 0.11
CA ASP A 45 -3.18 12.74 -0.20
C ASP A 45 -4.20 12.59 0.94
N VAL A 46 -4.03 13.44 1.95
CA VAL A 46 -4.83 13.37 3.19
C VAL A 46 -6.29 13.74 2.92
N GLU A 47 -6.52 14.68 2.01
CA GLU A 47 -7.87 15.14 1.64
C GLU A 47 -8.69 14.00 1.04
N ASN A 48 -8.10 13.24 0.11
CA ASN A 48 -8.76 12.09 -0.52
C ASN A 48 -8.54 10.77 0.23
N LYS A 49 -7.83 10.78 1.38
CA LYS A 49 -7.44 9.59 2.15
C LYS A 49 -6.71 8.54 1.30
N LYS A 50 -5.87 8.98 0.36
CA LYS A 50 -5.10 8.12 -0.54
C LYS A 50 -3.61 8.17 -0.22
N VAL A 51 -2.97 7.03 -0.34
CA VAL A 51 -1.52 6.87 -0.23
C VAL A 51 -1.02 6.28 -1.53
N TYR A 52 -0.04 6.94 -2.14
CA TYR A 52 0.60 6.44 -3.35
C TYR A 52 1.93 5.81 -2.97
N LEU A 53 2.11 4.56 -3.39
CA LEU A 53 3.27 3.76 -3.08
C LEU A 53 4.08 3.47 -4.34
N ARG A 54 5.41 3.46 -4.20
CA ARG A 54 6.32 2.78 -5.11
C ARG A 54 6.69 1.45 -4.45
N PRO A 55 5.97 0.36 -4.74
CA PRO A 55 6.20 -0.92 -4.07
C PRO A 55 7.58 -1.47 -4.44
N LEU A 56 8.25 -2.10 -3.46
CA LEU A 56 9.45 -2.87 -3.72
C LEU A 56 9.07 -4.19 -4.40
N LYS A 57 9.96 -4.72 -5.23
CA LYS A 57 9.75 -6.02 -5.87
C LYS A 57 9.48 -7.09 -4.81
N GLY A 58 8.36 -7.80 -4.95
CA GLY A 58 7.95 -8.85 -4.01
C GLY A 58 7.21 -8.37 -2.76
N LEU A 59 7.00 -7.06 -2.58
CA LEU A 59 6.21 -6.52 -1.47
C LEU A 59 4.73 -6.89 -1.61
N PHE A 60 4.20 -6.72 -2.82
CA PHE A 60 2.86 -7.19 -3.20
C PHE A 60 3.02 -8.26 -4.28
N SER A 61 2.21 -9.31 -4.18
CA SER A 61 2.12 -10.34 -5.23
C SER A 61 1.31 -9.80 -6.41
N ASP A 62 1.57 -10.27 -7.63
CA ASP A 62 0.81 -9.86 -8.83
C ASP A 62 -0.71 -10.08 -8.69
N GLU A 63 -1.12 -11.05 -7.85
CA GLU A 63 -2.53 -11.33 -7.55
C GLU A 63 -3.20 -10.30 -6.63
N CYS A 64 -2.43 -9.51 -5.87
CA CYS A 64 -2.97 -8.48 -4.96
C CYS A 64 -3.32 -7.18 -5.69
N ALA A 65 -2.86 -7.01 -6.93
CA ALA A 65 -3.13 -5.81 -7.72
C ALA A 65 -4.58 -5.80 -8.21
N ILE A 66 -5.45 -5.08 -7.51
CA ILE A 66 -6.82 -4.85 -7.98
C ILE A 66 -6.75 -3.74 -9.02
N ARG A 67 -6.98 -4.08 -10.28
CA ARG A 67 -7.21 -3.08 -11.34
C ARG A 67 -8.60 -2.49 -11.13
N GLU A 68 -8.71 -1.15 -11.16
CA GLU A 68 -10.01 -0.46 -11.20
C GLU A 68 -10.68 -0.55 -12.60
N ASP A 69 -10.09 -1.31 -13.53
CA ASP A 69 -10.64 -1.60 -14.85
C ASP A 69 -11.81 -2.60 -14.75
N GLY A 70 -12.96 -2.10 -14.31
CA GLY A 70 -14.30 -2.54 -14.75
C GLY A 70 -14.80 -3.93 -14.32
N GLU A 71 -16.10 -4.07 -14.52
CA GLU A 71 -16.90 -5.31 -14.59
C GLU A 71 -16.22 -6.45 -15.38
#